data_AF-A0A4Q5XU22-F1
#
_entry.id   AF-A0A4Q5XU22-F1
#
_cell.length_a   1.000
_cell.length_b   1.000
_cell.length_c   1.000
_cell.angle_alpha   90.00
_cell.angle_beta   90.00
_cell.angle_gamma   90.00
#
_symmetry.space_group_name_H-M   'P 1'
#
loop_
_entity.id
_entity.type
_entity.pdbx_description
1 polymer ?
#
loop_
_entity_poly.entity_id
_entity_poly.type
_entity_poly.pdbx_seq_one_letter_code
_entity_poly.pdbx_strand_id
1 'polypeptide(L)'
;MRVHADGERRSYIPQSERGSPQSGRTTARVEWPDDRIGTHTWSGHSNSSPNQEGQIDMSDSNTSLSPASLAKAEAVSAYWYPQARREEWLADVIVHAVGIVLAIAGCILLVTTAANSGSVKLTAALVVYSAGLLAMLGCSALYNSNTNEKLSKLLERFDLSGIFVMIAASYTPFMLGKLDGPMAWTMLAAVWVVALSGVAMNLLARWNAPRVYIGMYLVLGWAAVSIIDQLMHSLSPLGMGLLAAGGILYTIGVIFHVNKKLPFNSAIWHGFVVAAAACHFAAIYLDIANVPLA
;
A
#
# COMPACT_ATOMS: atom_id res chain seq x y z
N MET A 1 -12.84 -89.54 -23.63
CA MET A 1 -13.89 -89.28 -22.62
C MET A 1 -14.63 -88.03 -23.06
N ARG A 2 -15.89 -88.23 -23.51
CA ARG A 2 -16.99 -87.28 -23.77
C ARG A 2 -16.99 -86.03 -22.86
N VAL A 3 -17.54 -84.85 -23.15
CA VAL A 3 -18.27 -84.16 -24.26
C VAL A 3 -18.29 -82.68 -23.82
N HIS A 4 -18.28 -81.72 -24.75
CA HIS A 4 -19.18 -80.54 -24.87
C HIS A 4 -18.46 -79.45 -25.68
N ALA A 5 -18.72 -79.36 -26.98
CA ALA A 5 -19.91 -78.79 -27.67
C ALA A 5 -19.75 -77.26 -27.80
N ASP A 6 -19.12 -76.78 -28.87
CA ASP A 6 -19.66 -76.44 -30.20
C ASP A 6 -20.59 -75.21 -30.22
N GLY A 7 -20.26 -74.27 -31.11
CA GLY A 7 -21.07 -73.06 -31.35
C GLY A 7 -20.39 -72.01 -32.24
N GLU A 8 -20.23 -72.34 -33.53
CA GLU A 8 -20.27 -71.45 -34.73
C GLU A 8 -19.18 -70.34 -34.92
N ARG A 9 -18.26 -70.43 -35.90
CA ARG A 9 -18.36 -70.06 -37.35
C ARG A 9 -19.08 -68.70 -37.57
N ARG A 10 -18.59 -67.69 -38.32
CA ARG A 10 -17.59 -67.62 -39.42
C ARG A 10 -17.41 -66.12 -39.86
N SER A 11 -16.19 -65.74 -40.31
CA SER A 11 -15.83 -64.79 -41.43
C SER A 11 -16.30 -63.30 -41.40
N TYR A 12 -15.60 -62.23 -41.86
CA TYR A 12 -14.33 -61.96 -42.55
C TYR A 12 -14.13 -60.40 -42.64
N ILE A 13 -12.95 -59.89 -42.20
CA ILE A 13 -11.98 -58.85 -42.72
C ILE A 13 -12.45 -57.83 -43.83
N PRO A 14 -11.97 -56.54 -44.00
CA PRO A 14 -10.65 -55.93 -43.63
C PRO A 14 -10.54 -54.45 -43.13
N GLN A 15 -9.36 -54.17 -42.55
CA GLN A 15 -8.45 -53.00 -42.63
C GLN A 15 -8.96 -51.55 -42.68
N SER A 16 -8.51 -50.73 -41.73
CA SER A 16 -7.62 -49.58 -42.02
C SER A 16 -6.93 -49.05 -40.75
N GLU A 17 -5.61 -49.01 -40.84
CA GLU A 17 -4.68 -47.98 -40.35
C GLU A 17 -4.72 -47.42 -38.91
N ARG A 18 -3.61 -47.67 -38.21
CA ARG A 18 -2.74 -46.69 -37.52
C ARG A 18 -3.42 -45.52 -36.77
N GLY A 19 -3.27 -45.53 -35.45
CA GLY A 19 -3.34 -44.30 -34.65
C GLY A 19 -3.34 -44.56 -33.15
N SER A 20 -2.17 -44.51 -32.53
CA SER A 20 -1.98 -44.54 -31.08
C SER A 20 -2.62 -43.30 -30.40
N PRO A 21 -3.35 -43.42 -29.28
CA PRO A 21 -3.58 -42.29 -28.39
C PRO A 21 -2.54 -42.30 -27.27
N GLN A 22 -1.53 -41.42 -27.37
CA GLN A 22 -0.75 -41.01 -26.20
C GLN A 22 -1.65 -40.12 -25.33
N SER A 23 -1.84 -40.52 -24.07
CA SER A 23 -2.48 -39.68 -23.05
C SER A 23 -1.51 -38.56 -22.64
N GLY A 24 -1.63 -37.40 -23.28
CA GLY A 24 -0.92 -36.19 -22.89
C GLY A 24 -1.59 -35.51 -21.69
N ARG A 25 -0.96 -35.57 -20.52
CA ARG A 25 -1.18 -34.57 -19.45
C ARG A 25 -0.44 -33.30 -19.85
N THR A 26 -1.17 -32.32 -20.37
CA THR A 26 -0.61 -31.00 -20.69
C THR A 26 -0.61 -30.14 -19.43
N THR A 27 0.52 -30.11 -18.70
CA THR A 27 0.82 -29.00 -17.80
C THR A 27 1.42 -27.88 -18.65
N ALA A 28 0.61 -26.87 -18.97
CA ALA A 28 1.09 -25.69 -19.67
C ALA A 28 2.04 -24.89 -18.74
N ARG A 29 3.35 -25.03 -18.97
CA ARG A 29 4.38 -24.16 -18.42
C ARG A 29 4.45 -22.93 -19.32
N VAL A 30 4.08 -21.77 -18.78
CA VAL A 30 4.25 -20.48 -19.47
C VAL A 30 5.72 -20.07 -19.33
N GLU A 31 6.45 -20.13 -20.44
CA GLU A 31 7.80 -19.55 -20.58
C GLU A 31 7.69 -18.06 -20.89
N TRP A 32 8.46 -17.25 -20.15
CA TRP A 32 8.58 -15.81 -20.39
C TRP A 32 9.71 -15.54 -21.38
N PRO A 33 9.54 -14.66 -22.39
CA PRO A 33 10.63 -14.26 -23.28
C PRO A 33 11.63 -13.37 -22.53
N ASP A 34 12.91 -13.74 -22.58
CA ASP A 34 14.03 -13.09 -21.92
C ASP A 34 14.94 -12.47 -22.98
N ASP A 35 14.60 -11.28 -23.49
CA ASP A 35 15.38 -10.63 -24.53
C ASP A 35 14.88 -9.21 -24.86
N ARG A 36 15.37 -8.20 -24.11
CA ARG A 36 15.55 -6.84 -24.64
C ARG A 36 16.85 -6.20 -24.14
N ILE A 37 17.96 -6.75 -24.61
CA ILE A 37 19.18 -5.98 -24.87
C ILE A 37 19.46 -6.13 -26.37
N GLY A 38 19.25 -5.04 -27.12
CA GLY A 38 19.44 -5.00 -28.57
C GLY A 38 19.66 -3.56 -29.02
N THR A 39 20.92 -3.17 -29.04
CA THR A 39 21.48 -1.98 -29.68
C THR A 39 21.22 -2.00 -31.19
N HIS A 40 20.62 -0.98 -31.81
CA HIS A 40 20.79 -0.67 -33.25
C HIS A 40 20.36 0.80 -33.52
N THR A 41 21.34 1.70 -33.70
CA THR A 41 21.81 2.26 -34.99
C THR A 41 20.77 3.06 -35.76
N TRP A 42 20.87 4.39 -35.60
CA TRP A 42 20.18 5.42 -36.38
C TRP A 42 20.74 5.45 -37.82
N SER A 43 19.85 5.33 -38.81
CA SER A 43 20.13 5.75 -40.19
C SER A 43 18.91 6.50 -40.71
N GLY A 44 19.08 7.80 -40.92
CA GLY A 44 18.09 8.64 -41.58
C GLY A 44 18.18 8.47 -43.09
N HIS A 45 17.04 8.51 -43.78
CA HIS A 45 16.91 8.96 -45.15
C HIS A 45 15.53 9.63 -45.29
N SER A 46 15.57 10.91 -45.64
CA SER A 46 14.44 11.73 -46.05
C SER A 46 14.01 11.36 -47.47
N ASN A 47 12.71 11.26 -47.73
CA ASN A 47 12.18 11.71 -49.00
C ASN A 47 10.71 12.19 -48.86
N SER A 48 10.51 13.41 -49.32
CA SER A 48 9.25 14.15 -49.37
C SER A 48 8.55 13.95 -50.71
N SER A 49 7.22 13.85 -50.72
CA SER A 49 6.32 14.62 -51.62
C SER A 49 4.83 14.37 -51.32
N PRO A 50 3.94 15.31 -51.70
CA PRO A 50 2.70 15.60 -50.97
C PRO A 50 1.41 15.25 -51.75
N ASN A 51 0.28 15.46 -51.07
CA ASN A 51 -1.11 15.51 -51.54
C ASN A 51 -1.84 14.18 -51.70
N GLN A 52 -2.78 13.93 -50.78
CA GLN A 52 -4.18 13.67 -51.12
C GLN A 52 -5.07 13.90 -49.89
N GLU A 53 -5.74 15.05 -49.87
CA GLU A 53 -6.99 15.24 -49.13
C GLU A 53 -8.04 14.34 -49.78
N GLY A 54 -8.73 13.54 -48.96
CA GLY A 54 -9.79 12.67 -49.44
C GLY A 54 -10.49 11.93 -48.30
N GLN A 55 -11.64 12.46 -47.91
CA GLN A 55 -12.82 11.70 -47.48
C GLN A 55 -12.79 11.08 -46.07
N ILE A 56 -13.49 11.73 -45.13
CA ILE A 56 -13.89 11.11 -43.85
C ILE A 56 -15.08 10.19 -44.18
N ASP A 57 -14.81 8.89 -44.24
CA ASP A 57 -15.82 7.86 -44.30
C ASP A 57 -16.46 7.68 -42.91
N MET A 58 -17.78 7.90 -42.83
CA MET A 58 -18.58 7.76 -41.60
C MET A 58 -19.32 6.40 -41.56
N SER A 59 -18.64 5.30 -41.88
CA SER A 59 -19.24 3.96 -41.88
C SER A 59 -18.68 2.96 -40.86
N ASP A 60 -17.79 3.35 -39.94
CA ASP A 60 -17.23 2.43 -38.93
C ASP A 60 -17.73 2.76 -37.52
N SER A 61 -19.04 2.60 -37.27
CA SER A 61 -19.61 2.63 -35.92
C SER A 61 -19.69 1.24 -35.27
N ASN A 62 -18.73 0.36 -35.56
CA ASN A 62 -18.60 -0.95 -34.93
C ASN A 62 -17.11 -1.30 -34.70
N THR A 63 -16.40 -0.47 -33.93
CA THR A 63 -15.11 -0.88 -33.35
C THR A 63 -15.38 -1.88 -32.23
N SER A 64 -15.53 -3.16 -32.58
CA SER A 64 -15.37 -4.23 -31.62
C SER A 64 -13.94 -4.15 -31.08
N LEU A 65 -13.82 -3.86 -29.79
CA LEU A 65 -12.52 -3.81 -29.13
C LEU A 65 -11.86 -5.18 -29.30
N SER A 66 -10.70 -5.20 -29.94
CA SER A 66 -9.89 -6.40 -30.12
C SER A 66 -9.68 -7.10 -28.76
N PRO A 67 -9.69 -8.44 -28.68
CA PRO A 67 -9.37 -9.18 -27.46
C PRO A 67 -8.06 -8.72 -26.80
N ALA A 68 -7.09 -8.25 -27.59
CA ALA A 68 -5.84 -7.67 -27.09
C ALA A 68 -6.02 -6.29 -26.45
N SER A 69 -6.98 -5.49 -26.90
CA SER A 69 -7.34 -4.20 -26.28
C SER A 69 -8.21 -4.37 -25.04
N LEU A 70 -9.03 -5.42 -24.99
CA LEU A 70 -9.76 -5.84 -23.79
C LEU A 70 -8.80 -6.39 -22.72
N ALA A 71 -7.88 -7.28 -23.10
CA ALA A 71 -6.82 -7.76 -22.21
C ALA A 71 -5.86 -6.65 -21.77
N LYS A 72 -5.58 -5.66 -22.62
CA LYS A 72 -4.77 -4.48 -22.28
C LYS A 72 -5.55 -3.47 -21.43
N ALA A 73 -6.88 -3.40 -21.50
CA ALA A 73 -7.70 -2.62 -20.57
C ALA A 73 -7.80 -3.31 -19.20
N GLU A 74 -7.95 -4.64 -19.17
CA GLU A 74 -7.94 -5.45 -17.94
C GLU A 74 -6.55 -5.51 -17.28
N ALA A 75 -5.46 -5.50 -18.05
CA ALA A 75 -4.09 -5.57 -17.53
C ALA A 75 -3.50 -4.20 -17.12
N VAL A 76 -4.12 -3.07 -17.48
CA VAL A 76 -3.48 -1.75 -17.34
C VAL A 76 -4.13 -0.84 -16.28
N SER A 77 -5.31 -1.14 -15.70
CA SER A 77 -5.95 -0.17 -14.80
C SER A 77 -6.16 -0.46 -13.31
N ALA A 78 -6.04 -1.68 -12.76
CA ALA A 78 -6.24 -1.81 -11.31
C ALA A 78 -5.76 -3.12 -10.67
N TYR A 79 -4.45 -3.26 -10.42
CA TYR A 79 -4.00 -3.80 -9.13
C TYR A 79 -2.51 -3.55 -8.93
N TRP A 80 -2.10 -3.10 -7.74
CA TRP A 80 -0.68 -2.97 -7.39
C TRP A 80 0.04 -4.34 -7.33
N TYR A 81 -0.72 -5.44 -7.37
CA TYR A 81 -0.21 -6.82 -7.49
C TYR A 81 -0.77 -7.52 -8.74
N PRO A 82 0.04 -7.80 -9.77
CA PRO A 82 -0.33 -8.79 -10.77
C PRO A 82 -0.67 -10.12 -10.05
N GLN A 83 -1.72 -10.83 -10.50
CA GLN A 83 -2.14 -12.13 -9.91
C GLN A 83 -1.00 -13.16 -9.76
N ALA A 84 0.11 -12.96 -10.49
CA ALA A 84 1.34 -13.73 -10.43
C ALA A 84 2.14 -13.65 -9.10
N ARG A 85 1.76 -12.79 -8.13
CA ARG A 85 2.48 -12.61 -6.84
C ARG A 85 1.56 -12.72 -5.62
N ARG A 86 0.74 -13.77 -5.57
CA ARG A 86 -0.29 -13.97 -4.54
C ARG A 86 0.29 -14.05 -3.12
N GLU A 87 1.45 -14.67 -2.98
CA GLU A 87 2.19 -14.76 -1.73
C GLU A 87 2.60 -13.40 -1.16
N GLU A 88 2.95 -12.45 -2.03
CA GLU A 88 3.35 -11.11 -1.60
C GLU A 88 2.15 -10.28 -1.17
N TRP A 89 1.03 -10.41 -1.88
CA TRP A 89 -0.24 -9.81 -1.48
C TRP A 89 -0.73 -10.37 -0.13
N LEU A 90 -0.67 -11.70 0.05
CA LEU A 90 -1.08 -12.33 1.30
C LEU A 90 -0.19 -11.89 2.47
N ALA A 91 1.13 -11.80 2.26
CA ALA A 91 2.05 -11.28 3.27
C ALA A 91 1.68 -9.85 3.68
N ASP A 92 1.36 -8.98 2.71
CA ASP A 92 0.96 -7.60 2.97
C ASP A 92 -0.34 -7.50 3.77
N VAL A 93 -1.35 -8.29 3.39
CA VAL A 93 -2.63 -8.38 4.11
C VAL A 93 -2.42 -8.88 5.54
N ILE A 94 -1.55 -9.86 5.77
CA ILE A 94 -1.23 -10.36 7.11
C ILE A 94 -0.57 -9.26 7.96
N VAL A 95 0.38 -8.51 7.39
CA VAL A 95 1.04 -7.39 8.09
C VAL A 95 0.00 -6.34 8.50
N HIS A 96 -0.91 -5.97 7.60
CA HIS A 96 -2.01 -5.04 7.91
C HIS A 96 -2.95 -5.58 9.00
N ALA A 97 -3.34 -6.86 8.91
CA ALA A 97 -4.21 -7.49 9.90
C ALA A 97 -3.59 -7.48 11.30
N VAL A 98 -2.30 -7.85 11.41
CA VAL A 98 -1.54 -7.77 12.67
C VAL A 98 -1.47 -6.32 13.15
N GLY A 99 -1.14 -5.37 12.27
CA GLY A 99 -1.07 -3.95 12.59
C GLY A 99 -2.38 -3.40 13.15
N ILE A 100 -3.51 -3.73 12.52
CA ILE A 100 -4.85 -3.30 12.97
C ILE A 100 -5.20 -3.89 14.34
N VAL A 101 -4.95 -5.18 14.55
CA VAL A 101 -5.24 -5.82 15.86
C VAL A 101 -4.43 -5.16 16.97
N LEU A 102 -3.13 -4.92 16.75
CA LEU A 102 -2.27 -4.21 17.69
C LEU A 102 -2.74 -2.77 17.91
N ALA A 103 -3.12 -2.06 16.84
CA ALA A 103 -3.61 -0.70 16.93
C ALA A 103 -4.92 -0.60 17.71
N ILE A 104 -5.87 -1.51 17.51
CA ILE A 104 -7.12 -1.56 18.28
C ILE A 104 -6.82 -1.80 19.76
N ALA A 105 -6.00 -2.79 20.08
CA ALA A 105 -5.61 -3.07 21.46
C ALA A 105 -4.93 -1.86 22.13
N GLY A 106 -4.00 -1.21 21.42
CA GLY A 106 -3.34 0.00 21.90
C GLY A 106 -4.30 1.18 22.07
N CYS A 107 -5.21 1.41 21.13
CA CYS A 107 -6.20 2.49 21.22
C CYS A 107 -7.16 2.27 22.38
N ILE A 108 -7.61 1.02 22.64
CA ILE A 108 -8.41 0.71 23.83
C ILE A 108 -7.65 1.07 25.10
N LEU A 109 -6.36 0.72 25.17
CA LEU A 109 -5.52 1.07 26.31
C LEU A 109 -5.41 2.59 26.49
N LEU A 110 -5.09 3.35 25.45
CA LEU A 110 -4.98 4.81 25.54
C LEU A 110 -6.31 5.50 25.88
N VAL A 111 -7.42 5.07 25.28
CA VAL A 111 -8.74 5.67 25.53
C VAL A 111 -9.24 5.36 26.93
N THR A 112 -8.99 4.16 27.45
CA THR A 112 -9.33 3.83 28.86
C THR A 112 -8.49 4.61 29.85
N THR A 113 -7.18 4.77 29.60
CA THR A 113 -6.33 5.64 30.40
C THR A 113 -6.79 7.10 30.34
N ALA A 114 -7.14 7.61 29.15
CA ALA A 114 -7.70 8.95 28.97
C ALA A 114 -8.99 9.15 29.78
N ALA A 115 -9.93 8.22 29.68
CA ALA A 115 -11.22 8.29 30.39
C ALA A 115 -11.05 8.33 31.92
N ASN A 116 -10.05 7.61 32.44
CA ASN A 116 -9.76 7.57 33.87
C ASN A 116 -8.91 8.77 34.36
N SER A 117 -8.35 9.56 33.44
CA SER A 117 -7.47 10.67 33.80
C SER A 117 -8.21 11.89 34.37
N GLY A 118 -9.49 12.09 34.04
CA GLY A 118 -10.21 13.33 34.38
C GLY A 118 -9.68 14.59 33.67
N SER A 119 -8.64 14.48 32.84
CA SER A 119 -8.05 15.59 32.10
C SER A 119 -8.60 15.67 30.68
N VAL A 120 -9.33 16.75 30.39
CA VAL A 120 -9.87 17.02 29.04
C VAL A 120 -8.74 17.16 28.01
N LYS A 121 -7.64 17.83 28.40
CA LYS A 121 -6.48 18.05 27.53
C LYS A 121 -5.80 16.73 27.14
N LEU A 122 -5.54 15.86 28.11
CA LEU A 122 -4.95 14.54 27.87
C LEU A 122 -5.90 13.64 27.08
N THR A 123 -7.19 13.69 27.40
CA THR A 123 -8.21 12.91 26.68
C THR A 123 -8.26 13.28 25.21
N ALA A 124 -8.34 14.58 24.89
CA ALA A 124 -8.33 15.04 23.51
C ALA A 124 -7.07 14.58 22.76
N ALA A 125 -5.90 14.67 23.42
CA ALA A 125 -4.64 14.30 22.81
C ALA A 125 -4.55 12.81 22.44
N LEU A 126 -4.96 11.93 23.37
CA LEU A 126 -4.92 10.48 23.16
C LEU A 126 -6.00 10.00 22.18
N VAL A 127 -7.18 10.64 22.16
CA VAL A 127 -8.24 10.35 21.18
C VAL A 127 -7.80 10.73 19.77
N VAL A 128 -7.21 11.92 19.60
CA VAL A 128 -6.72 12.37 18.29
C VAL A 128 -5.64 11.43 17.75
N TYR A 129 -4.68 11.02 18.59
CA TYR A 129 -3.68 10.03 18.23
C TYR A 129 -4.30 8.70 17.81
N SER A 130 -5.22 8.17 18.62
CA SER A 130 -5.87 6.88 18.38
C SER A 130 -6.68 6.89 17.09
N ALA A 131 -7.42 7.97 16.83
CA ALA A 131 -8.17 8.15 15.60
C ALA A 131 -7.26 8.21 14.38
N GLY A 132 -6.13 8.94 14.46
CA GLY A 132 -5.14 9.00 13.39
C GLY A 132 -4.53 7.63 13.08
N LEU A 133 -4.18 6.87 14.12
CA LEU A 133 -3.57 5.54 13.99
C LEU A 133 -4.52 4.55 13.31
N LEU A 134 -5.77 4.49 13.77
CA LEU A 134 -6.79 3.63 13.17
C LEU A 134 -7.16 4.07 11.76
N ALA A 135 -7.23 5.38 11.51
CA ALA A 135 -7.51 5.90 10.17
C ALA A 135 -6.41 5.53 9.18
N MET A 136 -5.14 5.73 9.53
CA MET A 136 -4.00 5.39 8.67
C MET A 136 -3.97 3.89 8.38
N LEU A 137 -3.92 3.03 9.41
CA LEU A 137 -3.82 1.59 9.21
C LEU A 137 -5.08 1.01 8.57
N GLY A 138 -6.26 1.51 8.94
CA GLY A 138 -7.54 1.08 8.37
C GLY A 138 -7.67 1.44 6.89
N CYS A 139 -7.38 2.68 6.51
CA CYS A 139 -7.41 3.09 5.10
C CYS A 139 -6.38 2.32 4.29
N SER A 140 -5.19 2.08 4.84
CA SER A 140 -4.14 1.32 4.18
C SER A 140 -4.51 -0.14 3.97
N ALA A 141 -5.06 -0.79 4.98
CA ALA A 141 -5.54 -2.17 4.87
C ALA A 141 -6.70 -2.26 3.87
N LEU A 142 -7.65 -1.34 3.90
CA LEU A 142 -8.75 -1.30 2.94
C LEU A 142 -8.23 -1.15 1.51
N TYR A 143 -7.28 -0.25 1.27
CA TYR A 143 -6.69 -0.06 -0.06
C TYR A 143 -5.95 -1.31 -0.55
N ASN A 144 -5.06 -1.88 0.28
CA ASN A 144 -4.19 -3.00 -0.13
C ASN A 144 -4.92 -4.36 -0.18
N SER A 145 -6.04 -4.51 0.51
CA SER A 145 -6.89 -5.72 0.44
C SER A 145 -8.07 -5.62 -0.53
N ASN A 146 -8.45 -4.41 -0.94
CA ASN A 146 -9.57 -4.18 -1.84
C ASN A 146 -9.34 -4.84 -3.18
N THR A 147 -10.31 -5.59 -3.71
CA THR A 147 -10.30 -6.18 -5.07
C THR A 147 -11.22 -5.45 -6.06
N ASN A 148 -11.94 -4.41 -5.61
CA ASN A 148 -12.90 -3.68 -6.42
C ASN A 148 -12.25 -2.48 -7.12
N GLU A 149 -12.18 -2.54 -8.45
CA GLU A 149 -11.56 -1.49 -9.27
C GLU A 149 -12.23 -0.12 -9.12
N LYS A 150 -13.56 -0.09 -8.93
CA LYS A 150 -14.32 1.17 -8.82
C LYS A 150 -13.94 1.96 -7.56
N LEU A 151 -13.51 1.25 -6.51
CA LEU A 151 -13.13 1.85 -5.23
C LEU A 151 -11.62 2.12 -5.12
N SER A 152 -10.79 1.49 -5.97
CA SER A 152 -9.34 1.51 -5.83
C SER A 152 -8.76 2.93 -5.75
N LYS A 153 -9.14 3.82 -6.67
CA LYS A 153 -8.66 5.22 -6.68
C LYS A 153 -9.14 6.04 -5.48
N LEU A 154 -10.31 5.72 -4.93
CA LEU A 154 -10.84 6.41 -3.76
C LEU A 154 -10.10 5.96 -2.50
N LEU A 155 -9.89 4.65 -2.34
CA LEU A 155 -9.15 4.07 -1.22
C LEU A 155 -7.68 4.48 -1.24
N GLU A 156 -7.04 4.52 -2.41
CA GLU A 156 -5.67 5.03 -2.58
C GLU A 156 -5.54 6.46 -2.03
N ARG A 157 -6.52 7.31 -2.33
CA ARG A 157 -6.53 8.69 -1.84
C ARG A 157 -6.72 8.76 -0.33
N PHE A 158 -7.55 7.91 0.25
CA PHE A 158 -7.68 7.85 1.70
C PHE A 158 -6.41 7.31 2.37
N ASP A 159 -5.76 6.30 1.80
CA ASP A 159 -4.48 5.76 2.28
C ASP A 159 -3.38 6.82 2.28
N LEU A 160 -3.18 7.50 1.15
CA LEU A 160 -2.23 8.62 1.04
C LEU A 160 -2.55 9.76 2.03
N SER A 161 -3.83 10.09 2.20
CA SER A 161 -4.25 11.14 3.14
C SER A 161 -4.07 10.71 4.61
N GLY A 162 -4.24 9.42 4.89
CA GLY A 162 -4.11 8.85 6.22
C GLY A 162 -2.71 9.07 6.81
N ILE A 163 -1.67 9.02 5.98
CA ILE A 163 -0.29 9.29 6.42
C ILE A 163 -0.14 10.75 6.90
N PHE A 164 -0.68 11.73 6.18
CA PHE A 164 -0.67 13.14 6.62
C PHE A 164 -1.33 13.32 7.98
N VAL A 165 -2.54 12.76 8.12
CA VAL A 165 -3.32 12.85 9.37
C VAL A 165 -2.57 12.17 10.51
N MET A 166 -1.99 10.98 10.28
CA MET A 166 -1.25 10.27 11.31
C MET A 166 -0.01 11.02 11.76
N ILE A 167 0.72 11.66 10.85
CA ILE A 167 1.88 12.47 11.24
C ILE A 167 1.43 13.58 12.19
N ALA A 168 0.43 14.39 11.85
CA ALA A 168 -0.06 15.45 12.75
C ALA A 168 -0.65 14.89 14.06
N ALA A 169 -1.40 13.79 13.99
CA ALA A 169 -1.95 13.10 15.16
C ALA A 169 -0.85 12.59 16.09
N SER A 170 0.28 12.13 15.56
CA SER A 170 1.44 11.65 16.34
C SER A 170 2.13 12.73 17.16
N TYR A 171 2.06 14.00 16.75
CA TYR A 171 2.61 15.13 17.51
C TYR A 171 1.71 15.55 18.66
N THR A 172 0.40 15.36 18.51
CA THR A 172 -0.62 15.92 19.41
C THR A 172 -0.43 15.49 20.88
N PRO A 173 -0.17 14.20 21.22
CA PRO A 173 0.12 13.78 22.59
C PRO A 173 1.32 14.50 23.20
N PHE A 174 2.41 14.66 22.45
CA PHE A 174 3.61 15.32 22.98
C PHE A 174 3.36 16.81 23.24
N MET A 175 2.68 17.48 22.31
CA MET A 175 2.43 18.93 22.40
C MET A 175 1.40 19.28 23.48
N LEU A 176 0.43 18.40 23.74
CA LEU A 176 -0.62 18.66 24.74
C LEU A 176 -0.35 17.98 26.09
N GLY A 177 0.39 16.88 26.13
CA GLY A 177 0.62 16.08 27.33
C GLY A 177 1.96 16.33 28.03
N LYS A 178 2.96 16.88 27.33
CA LYS A 178 4.31 17.10 27.89
C LYS A 178 4.84 18.52 27.75
N LEU A 179 4.52 19.14 26.63
CA LEU A 179 4.93 20.52 26.38
C LEU A 179 3.80 21.48 26.72
N ASP A 180 4.18 22.68 27.12
CA ASP A 180 3.27 23.79 27.36
C ASP A 180 3.85 25.07 26.77
N GLY A 181 2.97 26.05 26.56
CA GLY A 181 3.35 27.38 26.08
C GLY A 181 3.33 27.55 24.55
N PRO A 182 3.74 28.74 24.07
CA PRO A 182 3.53 29.16 22.68
C PRO A 182 4.19 28.25 21.65
N MET A 183 5.36 27.67 21.96
CA MET A 183 6.09 26.81 21.03
C MET A 183 5.32 25.51 20.73
N ALA A 184 4.75 24.87 21.76
CA ALA A 184 3.95 23.66 21.60
C ALA A 184 2.73 23.90 20.70
N TRP A 185 2.01 25.00 20.94
CA TRP A 185 0.87 25.39 20.12
C TRP A 185 1.26 25.78 18.70
N THR A 186 2.38 26.47 18.52
CA THR A 186 2.90 26.84 17.20
C THR A 186 3.26 25.61 16.38
N MET A 187 3.99 24.66 16.99
CA MET A 187 4.32 23.39 16.35
C MET A 187 3.07 22.61 16.00
N LEU A 188 2.13 22.46 16.95
CA LEU A 188 0.88 21.74 16.73
C LEU A 188 0.07 22.36 15.58
N ALA A 189 -0.10 23.68 15.57
CA ALA A 189 -0.79 24.38 14.50
C ALA A 189 -0.08 24.20 13.15
N ALA A 190 1.24 24.34 13.11
CA ALA A 190 2.04 24.18 11.89
C ALA A 190 1.88 22.77 11.30
N VAL A 191 2.03 21.71 12.11
CA VAL A 191 1.95 20.34 11.60
C VAL A 191 0.54 19.99 11.11
N TRP A 192 -0.50 20.44 11.80
CA TRP A 192 -1.88 20.24 11.38
C TRP A 192 -2.23 21.02 10.11
N VAL A 193 -1.79 22.27 9.98
CA VAL A 193 -2.01 23.07 8.76
C VAL A 193 -1.35 22.41 7.55
N VAL A 194 -0.10 21.96 7.69
CA VAL A 194 0.61 21.27 6.60
C VAL A 194 -0.05 19.93 6.26
N ALA A 195 -0.43 19.14 7.27
CA ALA A 195 -1.13 17.87 7.07
C ALA A 195 -2.47 18.06 6.34
N LEU A 196 -3.31 18.98 6.81
CA LEU A 196 -4.61 19.26 6.19
C LEU A 196 -4.46 19.84 4.78
N SER A 197 -3.42 20.63 4.53
CA SER A 197 -3.09 21.09 3.18
C SER A 197 -2.72 19.90 2.27
N GLY A 198 -1.89 18.97 2.75
CA GLY A 198 -1.55 17.74 2.04
C GLY A 198 -2.77 16.87 1.72
N VAL A 199 -3.68 16.70 2.69
CA VAL A 199 -4.97 16.01 2.52
C VAL A 199 -5.82 16.72 1.47
N ALA A 200 -5.97 18.05 1.54
CA ALA A 200 -6.74 18.83 0.59
C ALA A 200 -6.18 18.73 -0.83
N MET A 201 -4.85 18.80 -0.99
CA MET A 201 -4.18 18.64 -2.28
C MET A 201 -4.44 17.25 -2.90
N ASN A 202 -4.46 16.20 -2.08
CA ASN A 202 -4.71 14.84 -2.54
C ASN A 202 -6.21 14.57 -2.83
N LEU A 203 -7.10 14.95 -1.92
CA LEU A 203 -8.54 14.67 -2.04
C LEU A 203 -9.27 15.62 -3.00
N LEU A 204 -8.97 16.93 -2.92
CA LEU A 204 -9.69 17.97 -3.67
C LEU A 204 -9.00 18.28 -4.99
N ALA A 205 -7.68 18.57 -4.95
CA ALA A 205 -6.93 18.94 -6.14
C ALA A 205 -6.48 17.73 -6.98
N ARG A 206 -6.59 16.50 -6.44
CA ARG A 206 -6.26 15.24 -7.13
C ARG A 206 -4.85 15.28 -7.73
N TRP A 207 -3.92 15.92 -7.04
CA TRP A 207 -2.59 16.17 -7.57
C TRP A 207 -1.77 14.87 -7.64
N ASN A 208 -1.32 14.49 -8.83
CA ASN A 208 -0.53 13.28 -9.03
C ASN A 208 0.98 13.56 -8.93
N ALA A 209 1.49 13.71 -7.71
CA ALA A 209 2.90 14.03 -7.44
C ALA A 209 3.48 13.15 -6.31
N PRO A 210 3.66 11.82 -6.54
CA PRO A 210 4.02 10.87 -5.48
C PRO A 210 5.37 11.20 -4.78
N ARG A 211 6.35 11.73 -5.52
CA ARG A 211 7.64 12.15 -4.94
C ARG A 211 7.51 13.37 -4.04
N VAL A 212 6.61 14.30 -4.38
CA VAL A 212 6.34 15.49 -3.56
C VAL A 212 5.68 15.06 -2.26
N TYR A 213 4.70 14.17 -2.30
CA TYR A 213 4.08 13.62 -1.09
C TYR A 213 5.09 12.95 -0.16
N ILE A 214 5.97 12.08 -0.68
CA ILE A 214 7.04 11.46 0.12
C ILE A 214 7.94 12.53 0.77
N GLY A 215 8.33 13.56 0.01
CA GLY A 215 9.12 14.68 0.54
C GLY A 215 8.38 15.43 1.65
N MET A 216 7.09 15.73 1.45
CA MET A 216 6.26 16.38 2.46
C MET A 216 6.13 15.52 3.72
N TYR A 217 5.92 14.21 3.60
CA TYR A 217 5.86 13.30 4.75
C TYR A 217 7.15 13.30 5.56
N LEU A 218 8.30 13.26 4.90
CA LEU A 218 9.59 13.25 5.58
C LEU A 218 9.87 14.60 6.24
N VAL A 219 9.67 15.72 5.54
CA VAL A 219 9.86 17.06 6.12
C VAL A 219 8.94 17.27 7.32
N LEU A 220 7.66 16.89 7.19
CA LEU A 220 6.70 17.01 8.28
C LEU A 220 7.02 16.07 9.44
N GLY A 221 7.41 14.82 9.15
CA GLY A 221 7.77 13.82 10.15
C GLY A 221 8.99 14.21 10.98
N TRP A 222 9.98 14.86 10.35
CA TRP A 222 11.20 15.31 11.02
C TRP A 222 11.10 16.72 11.63
N ALA A 223 9.96 17.41 11.52
CA ALA A 223 9.75 18.73 12.12
C ALA A 223 9.98 18.75 13.65
N ALA A 224 9.78 17.62 14.33
CA ALA A 224 10.07 17.42 15.75
C ALA A 224 11.53 17.70 16.13
N VAL A 225 12.48 17.60 15.19
CA VAL A 225 13.89 17.97 15.46
C VAL A 225 14.03 19.44 15.85
N SER A 226 13.18 20.32 15.33
CA SER A 226 13.21 21.75 15.70
C SER A 226 12.85 22.01 17.18
N ILE A 227 12.23 21.04 17.84
CA ILE A 227 11.86 21.09 19.27
C ILE A 227 12.54 19.97 20.07
N ILE A 228 13.65 19.43 19.56
CA ILE A 228 14.33 18.27 20.16
C ILE A 228 14.78 18.55 21.60
N ASP A 229 15.28 19.75 21.88
CA ASP A 229 15.74 20.13 23.22
C ASP A 229 14.59 20.02 24.24
N GLN A 230 13.40 20.49 23.87
CA GLN A 230 12.22 20.43 24.73
C GLN A 230 11.80 18.97 24.95
N LEU A 231 11.81 18.16 23.89
CA LEU A 231 11.49 16.73 23.98
C LEU A 231 12.48 15.98 24.87
N MET A 232 13.79 16.25 24.78
CA MET A 232 14.82 15.61 25.60
C MET A 232 14.71 15.93 27.08
N HIS A 233 14.21 17.12 27.44
CA HIS A 233 13.99 17.50 28.84
C HIS A 233 12.64 17.01 29.39
N SER A 234 11.66 16.74 28.51
CA SER A 234 10.31 16.34 28.92
C SER A 234 10.02 14.84 28.85
N LEU A 235 10.82 14.08 28.09
CA LEU A 235 10.66 12.64 27.91
C LEU A 235 11.72 11.84 28.68
N SER A 236 11.37 10.61 29.03
CA SER A 236 12.36 9.69 29.59
C SER A 236 13.37 9.29 28.49
N PRO A 237 14.60 8.84 28.85
CA PRO A 237 15.56 8.36 27.87
C PRO A 237 15.00 7.23 26.99
N LEU A 238 14.15 6.36 27.58
CA LEU A 238 13.49 5.29 26.84
C LEU A 238 12.44 5.82 25.86
N GLY A 239 11.55 6.72 26.27
CA GLY A 239 10.54 7.28 25.38
C GLY A 239 11.14 8.13 24.26
N MET A 240 12.19 8.90 24.54
CA MET A 240 12.95 9.62 23.53
C MET A 240 13.63 8.64 22.54
N GLY A 241 14.23 7.56 23.06
CA GLY A 241 14.81 6.50 22.22
C GLY A 241 13.80 5.82 21.31
N LEU A 242 12.60 5.52 21.82
CA LEU A 242 11.48 4.97 21.05
C LEU A 242 10.98 5.93 19.97
N LEU A 243 10.85 7.22 20.28
CA LEU A 243 10.46 8.24 19.31
C LEU A 243 11.49 8.37 18.18
N ALA A 244 12.78 8.41 18.51
CA ALA A 244 13.86 8.45 17.53
C ALA A 244 13.90 7.19 16.67
N ALA A 245 13.77 6.00 17.29
CA ALA A 245 13.73 4.73 16.58
C ALA A 245 12.55 4.67 15.60
N GLY A 246 11.36 5.13 16.01
CA GLY A 246 10.19 5.21 15.14
C GLY A 246 10.38 6.12 13.93
N GLY A 247 10.93 7.33 14.11
CA GLY A 247 11.25 8.24 13.01
C GLY A 247 12.26 7.64 12.01
N ILE A 248 13.28 6.93 12.52
CA ILE A 248 14.25 6.21 11.68
C ILE A 248 13.59 5.06 10.93
N LEU A 249 12.75 4.25 11.59
CA LEU A 249 12.02 3.14 10.95
C LEU A 249 11.12 3.64 9.81
N TYR A 250 10.37 4.72 10.01
CA TYR A 250 9.58 5.34 8.94
C TYR A 250 10.46 5.75 7.76
N THR A 251 11.60 6.39 8.03
CA THR A 251 12.51 6.90 7.00
C THR A 251 13.16 5.75 6.20
N ILE A 252 13.65 4.71 6.89
CA ILE A 252 14.22 3.52 6.26
C ILE A 252 13.16 2.78 5.45
N GLY A 253 11.94 2.67 5.97
CA GLY A 253 10.80 2.08 5.26
C GLY A 253 10.63 2.66 3.87
N VAL A 254 10.79 3.98 3.70
CA VAL A 254 10.62 4.67 2.41
C VAL A 254 11.54 4.08 1.33
N ILE A 255 12.75 3.63 1.69
CA ILE A 255 13.70 2.99 0.77
C ILE A 255 13.08 1.73 0.15
N PHE A 256 12.44 0.90 0.98
CA PHE A 256 11.76 -0.31 0.53
C PHE A 256 10.50 0.03 -0.27
N HIS A 257 9.75 1.05 0.15
CA HIS A 257 8.58 1.52 -0.58
C HIS A 257 8.92 1.95 -2.01
N VAL A 258 9.99 2.73 -2.21
CA VAL A 258 10.36 3.22 -3.55
C VAL A 258 11.03 2.13 -4.41
N ASN A 259 11.61 1.09 -3.80
CA ASN A 259 12.24 -0.01 -4.51
C ASN A 259 11.20 -1.02 -5.04
N LYS A 260 10.66 -0.75 -6.24
CA LYS A 260 9.65 -1.61 -6.88
C LYS A 260 10.19 -2.93 -7.45
N LYS A 261 11.52 -3.13 -7.45
CA LYS A 261 12.17 -4.36 -7.95
C LYS A 261 12.32 -5.45 -6.88
N LEU A 262 12.22 -5.08 -5.60
CA LEU A 262 12.42 -6.00 -4.50
C LEU A 262 11.16 -6.88 -4.29
N PRO A 263 11.30 -8.20 -4.13
CA PRO A 263 10.20 -9.06 -3.67
C PRO A 263 9.67 -8.67 -2.31
N PHE A 264 8.35 -8.76 -2.11
CA PHE A 264 7.67 -8.42 -0.86
C PHE A 264 7.85 -6.96 -0.40
N ASN A 265 8.19 -6.05 -1.31
CA ASN A 265 8.50 -4.66 -0.96
C ASN A 265 7.37 -3.94 -0.19
N SER A 266 6.09 -4.12 -0.56
CA SER A 266 4.98 -3.50 0.16
C SER A 266 4.81 -4.09 1.55
N ALA A 267 4.89 -5.42 1.69
CA ALA A 267 4.81 -6.10 2.99
C ALA A 267 5.95 -5.65 3.93
N ILE A 268 7.17 -5.50 3.40
CA ILE A 268 8.31 -4.97 4.14
C ILE A 268 8.04 -3.51 4.54
N TRP A 269 7.61 -2.67 3.60
CA TRP A 269 7.24 -1.27 3.87
C TRP A 269 6.19 -1.15 4.98
N HIS A 270 5.07 -1.87 4.88
CA HIS A 270 4.02 -1.83 5.89
C HIS A 270 4.50 -2.43 7.22
N GLY A 271 5.41 -3.41 7.19
CA GLY A 271 6.07 -3.91 8.39
C GLY A 271 6.86 -2.82 9.13
N PHE A 272 7.62 -2.00 8.40
CA PHE A 272 8.30 -0.83 8.95
C PHE A 272 7.30 0.21 9.51
N VAL A 273 6.19 0.47 8.81
CA VAL A 273 5.13 1.37 9.27
C VAL A 273 4.51 0.89 10.58
N VAL A 274 4.16 -0.39 10.69
CA VAL A 274 3.61 -0.98 11.91
C VAL A 274 4.61 -0.95 13.07
N ALA A 275 5.87 -1.29 12.81
CA ALA A 275 6.93 -1.23 13.82
C ALA A 275 7.19 0.20 14.31
N ALA A 276 7.25 1.17 13.40
CA ALA A 276 7.41 2.58 13.74
C ALA A 276 6.23 3.13 14.54
N ALA A 277 4.99 2.79 14.14
CA ALA A 277 3.79 3.13 14.88
C ALA A 277 3.77 2.51 16.29
N ALA A 278 4.25 1.28 16.44
CA ALA A 278 4.40 0.63 17.74
C ALA A 278 5.42 1.37 18.63
N CYS A 279 6.54 1.84 18.08
CA CYS A 279 7.51 2.66 18.81
C CYS A 279 6.88 3.99 19.29
N HIS A 280 6.16 4.71 18.41
CA HIS A 280 5.49 5.95 18.77
C HIS A 280 4.41 5.71 19.82
N PHE A 281 3.60 4.66 19.64
CA PHE A 281 2.60 4.24 20.62
C PHE A 281 3.24 3.98 21.98
N ALA A 282 4.33 3.21 22.03
CA ALA A 282 5.01 2.88 23.27
C ALA A 282 5.59 4.13 23.97
N ALA A 283 6.18 5.06 23.21
CA ALA A 283 6.64 6.34 23.76
C ALA A 283 5.49 7.15 24.37
N ILE A 284 4.36 7.24 23.68
CA ILE A 284 3.16 7.94 24.16
C ILE A 284 2.58 7.24 25.40
N TYR A 285 2.47 5.91 25.37
CA TYR A 285 1.94 5.18 26.51
C TYR A 285 2.81 5.34 27.75
N LEU A 286 4.13 5.17 27.62
CA LEU A 286 5.06 5.21 28.75
C LEU A 286 5.19 6.62 29.35
N ASP A 287 5.40 7.63 28.51
CA ASP A 287 5.71 8.97 29.00
C ASP A 287 4.47 9.85 29.16
N ILE A 288 3.36 9.58 28.47
CA ILE A 288 2.20 10.49 28.46
C ILE A 288 0.98 9.86 29.13
N ALA A 289 0.60 8.65 28.73
CA ALA A 289 -0.62 8.03 29.24
C ALA A 289 -0.43 7.43 30.65
N ASN A 290 0.68 6.72 30.88
CA ASN A 290 0.92 5.97 32.11
C ASN A 290 1.68 6.77 33.18
N VAL A 291 1.68 8.10 33.08
CA VAL A 291 2.29 8.97 34.10
C VAL A 291 1.18 9.43 35.07
N PRO A 292 1.35 9.25 36.39
CA PRO A 292 0.40 9.77 37.37
C PRO A 292 0.21 11.27 37.16
N LEU A 293 -1.05 11.72 37.08
CA LEU A 293 -1.34 13.15 37.11
C LEU A 293 -0.92 13.68 38.49
N ALA A 294 0.10 14.55 38.50
CA ALA A 294 0.59 15.23 39.69
C ALA A 294 -0.38 16.35 40.12
#